data_AF-A0A143XF77-F1
#
_entry.id   AF-A0A143XF77-F1
#
_cell.length_a   1.000
_cell.length_b   1.000
_cell.length_c   1.000
_cell.angle_alpha   90.00
_cell.angle_beta   90.00
_cell.angle_gamma   90.00
#
_symmetry.space_group_name_H-M   'P 1'
#
loop_
_entity.id
_entity.type
_entity.pdbx_description
1 polymer ?
#
loop_
_entity_poly.entity_id
_entity_poly.type
_entity_poly.pdbx_seq_one_letter_code
_entity_poly.pdbx_strand_id
1 'polypeptide(L)'
;MEQDTAQRGHLKEIYGNIRLRLEEMARQGTITEYTCRTIFDLSRRIAESLCQKYDNIRKEIVSIMGGEILEYEAKTILNEGKKQGWILGRESGLAEGHKSGLAEGLSEGHKSGLAEGLSTGRMTTYLELVKEGILNIKDAARRIPMDEAEFLKLLDSKEPF
;
A
#
# COMPACT_ATOMS: atom_id res chain seq x y z
N MET A 1 25.07 -43.54 36.91
CA MET A 1 25.35 -42.09 37.04
C MET A 1 26.18 -41.55 35.88
N GLU A 2 27.16 -42.29 35.33
CA GLU A 2 27.96 -41.83 34.17
C GLU A 2 27.23 -41.83 32.81
N GLN A 3 26.27 -42.73 32.57
CA GLN A 3 25.50 -42.72 31.32
C GLN A 3 24.60 -41.48 31.19
N ASP A 4 24.05 -41.00 32.31
CA ASP A 4 23.17 -39.85 32.38
C ASP A 4 23.93 -38.53 32.16
N THR A 5 25.21 -38.47 32.58
CA THR A 5 26.07 -37.31 32.32
C THR A 5 26.57 -37.25 30.88
N ALA A 6 26.89 -38.39 30.26
CA ALA A 6 27.28 -38.46 28.85
C ALA A 6 26.12 -38.09 27.91
N GLN A 7 24.91 -38.60 28.17
CA GLN A 7 23.70 -38.28 27.40
C GLN A 7 23.33 -36.79 27.52
N ARG A 8 23.53 -36.18 28.70
CA ARG A 8 23.36 -34.74 28.90
C ARG A 8 24.38 -33.91 28.12
N GLY A 9 25.65 -34.33 28.12
CA GLY A 9 26.69 -33.68 27.31
C GLY A 9 26.35 -33.67 25.83
N HIS A 10 25.88 -34.81 25.31
CA HIS A 10 25.49 -34.93 23.90
C HIS A 10 24.29 -34.04 23.54
N LEU A 11 23.27 -33.99 24.41
CA LEU A 11 22.11 -33.12 24.19
C LEU A 11 22.51 -31.64 24.16
N LYS A 12 23.44 -31.24 25.04
CA LYS A 12 24.00 -29.89 25.10
C LYS A 12 24.69 -29.52 23.78
N GLU A 13 25.44 -30.44 23.22
CA GLU A 13 26.13 -30.27 21.94
C GLU A 13 25.16 -30.13 20.77
N ILE A 14 24.10 -30.95 20.72
CA ILE A 14 23.06 -30.86 19.68
C ILE A 14 22.38 -29.49 19.72
N TYR A 15 21.91 -29.05 20.89
CA TYR A 15 21.24 -27.74 21.00
C TYR A 15 22.19 -26.57 20.73
N GLY A 16 23.47 -26.70 21.10
CA GLY A 16 24.51 -25.73 20.75
C GLY A 16 24.70 -25.62 19.23
N ASN A 17 24.78 -26.74 18.53
CA ASN A 17 24.91 -26.78 17.07
C ASN A 17 23.69 -26.21 16.36
N ILE A 18 22.47 -26.55 16.82
CA ILE A 18 21.23 -25.99 16.28
C ILE A 18 21.22 -24.47 16.43
N ARG A 19 21.61 -23.95 17.60
CA ARG A 19 21.69 -22.52 17.87
C ARG A 19 22.65 -21.82 16.92
N LEU A 20 23.89 -22.31 16.84
CA LEU A 20 24.92 -21.73 15.97
C LEU A 20 24.46 -21.66 14.51
N ARG A 21 23.86 -22.74 14.02
CA ARG A 21 23.36 -22.82 12.64
C ARG A 21 22.23 -21.84 12.38
N LEU A 22 21.30 -21.68 13.32
CA LEU A 22 20.20 -20.71 13.18
C LEU A 22 20.70 -19.26 13.22
N GLU A 23 21.63 -18.94 14.11
CA GLU A 23 22.28 -17.62 14.16
C GLU A 23 23.06 -17.32 12.87
N GLU A 24 23.75 -18.32 12.31
CA GLU A 24 24.47 -18.16 11.06
C GLU A 24 23.54 -18.00 9.85
N MET A 25 22.45 -18.78 9.78
CA MET A 25 21.42 -18.61 8.76
C MET A 25 20.75 -17.23 8.83
N ALA A 26 20.58 -16.68 10.05
CA ALA A 26 20.07 -15.32 10.23
C ALA A 26 21.10 -14.27 9.78
N ARG A 27 22.38 -14.43 10.14
CA ARG A 27 23.48 -13.55 9.73
C ARG A 27 23.69 -13.52 8.22
N GLN A 28 23.51 -14.65 7.55
CA GLN A 28 23.57 -14.79 6.09
C GLN A 28 22.31 -14.28 5.38
N GLY A 29 21.25 -13.94 6.12
CA GLY A 29 19.97 -13.48 5.57
C GLY A 29 19.10 -14.58 4.97
N THR A 30 19.49 -15.86 5.09
CA THR A 30 18.72 -17.03 4.63
C THR A 30 17.40 -17.17 5.38
N ILE A 31 17.39 -16.79 6.66
CA ILE A 31 16.17 -16.65 7.47
C ILE A 31 16.14 -15.28 8.12
N THR A 32 14.96 -14.76 8.40
CA THR A 32 14.84 -13.51 9.14
C THR A 32 15.23 -13.71 10.61
N GLU A 33 15.70 -12.65 11.25
CA GLU A 33 15.95 -12.66 12.70
C GLU A 33 14.69 -13.07 13.47
N TYR A 34 13.52 -12.62 13.03
CA TYR A 34 12.22 -13.03 13.60
C TYR A 34 12.00 -14.55 13.52
N THR A 35 12.30 -15.18 12.38
CA THR A 35 12.20 -16.63 12.20
C THR A 35 13.17 -17.37 13.12
N CYS A 36 14.43 -16.90 13.20
CA CYS A 36 15.45 -17.45 14.09
C CYS A 36 15.00 -17.44 15.55
N ARG A 37 14.47 -16.30 16.04
CA ARG A 37 13.98 -16.17 17.42
C ARG A 37 12.72 -16.98 17.70
N THR A 38 11.80 -17.04 16.75
CA THR A 38 10.60 -17.89 16.88
C THR A 38 10.98 -19.36 17.08
N ILE A 39 11.99 -19.85 16.35
CA ILE A 39 12.48 -21.22 16.49
C ILE A 39 13.13 -21.45 17.87
N PHE A 40 13.88 -20.47 18.40
CA PHE A 40 14.42 -20.56 19.75
C PHE A 40 13.34 -20.63 20.82
N ASP A 41 12.32 -19.78 20.75
CA ASP A 41 11.24 -19.76 21.74
C ASP A 41 10.39 -21.04 21.69
N LEU A 42 10.08 -21.56 20.50
CA LEU A 42 9.40 -22.85 20.36
C LEU A 42 10.24 -23.99 20.92
N SER A 43 11.55 -24.00 20.62
CA SER A 43 12.47 -25.01 21.13
C SER A 43 12.58 -24.96 22.65
N ARG A 44 12.56 -23.76 23.25
CA ARG A 44 12.53 -23.57 24.71
C ARG A 44 11.26 -24.17 25.31
N ARG A 45 10.09 -23.86 24.76
CA ARG A 45 8.80 -24.39 25.24
C ARG A 45 8.72 -25.91 25.14
N ILE A 46 9.23 -26.48 24.05
CA ILE A 46 9.32 -27.94 23.87
C ILE A 46 10.23 -28.55 24.93
N ALA A 47 11.40 -27.94 25.18
CA ALA A 47 12.31 -28.40 26.22
C ALA A 47 11.68 -28.31 27.63
N GLU A 48 10.98 -27.22 27.94
CA GLU A 48 10.24 -27.05 29.20
C GLU A 48 9.15 -28.11 29.38
N SER A 49 8.42 -28.42 28.32
CA SER A 49 7.35 -29.44 28.34
C SER A 49 7.90 -30.86 28.48
N LEU A 50 8.98 -31.21 27.79
CA LEU A 50 9.56 -32.55 27.82
C LEU A 50 10.43 -32.80 29.07
N CYS A 51 11.09 -31.77 29.61
CA CYS A 51 11.99 -31.89 30.75
C CYS A 51 11.34 -31.57 32.09
N GLN A 52 10.01 -31.63 32.22
CA GLN A 52 9.29 -31.33 33.46
C GLN A 52 9.79 -32.11 34.68
N LYS A 53 10.31 -33.33 34.49
CA LYS A 53 10.84 -34.19 35.57
C LYS A 53 12.37 -34.08 35.79
N TYR A 54 13.07 -33.34 34.92
CA TYR A 54 14.54 -33.25 34.93
C TYR A 54 14.99 -31.78 34.97
N ASP A 55 14.89 -31.18 36.16
CA ASP A 55 15.18 -29.76 36.42
C ASP A 55 16.56 -29.28 35.92
N ASN A 56 17.57 -30.15 36.00
CA ASN A 56 18.94 -29.80 35.58
C ASN A 56 19.07 -29.71 34.05
N ILE A 57 18.41 -30.60 33.31
CA ILE A 57 18.40 -30.59 31.84
C ILE A 57 17.61 -29.38 31.34
N ARG A 58 16.47 -29.08 31.99
CA ARG A 58 15.66 -27.89 31.69
C ARG A 58 16.51 -26.62 31.82
N LYS A 59 17.24 -26.45 32.93
CA LYS A 59 18.09 -25.27 33.16
C LYS A 59 19.20 -25.15 32.11
N GLU A 60 19.80 -26.26 31.71
CA GLU A 60 20.86 -26.27 30.68
C GLU A 60 20.33 -25.90 29.30
N ILE A 61 19.20 -26.46 28.86
CA ILE A 61 18.62 -26.13 27.54
C ILE A 61 18.09 -24.70 27.52
N VAL A 62 17.44 -24.23 28.60
CA VAL A 62 16.99 -22.84 28.70
C VAL A 62 18.19 -21.87 28.71
N SER A 63 19.31 -22.23 29.34
CA SER A 63 20.54 -21.42 29.28
C SER A 63 21.10 -21.33 27.86
N ILE A 64 21.09 -22.43 27.10
CA ILE A 64 21.53 -22.45 25.70
C ILE A 64 20.57 -21.67 24.81
N MET A 65 19.25 -21.82 24.99
CA MET A 65 18.22 -21.31 24.06
C MET A 65 17.56 -20.00 24.53
N GLY A 66 17.90 -19.49 25.70
CA GLY A 66 17.15 -18.42 26.37
C GLY A 66 17.97 -17.46 27.19
N GLY A 67 19.22 -17.18 26.77
CA GLY A 67 20.08 -16.16 27.38
C GLY A 67 19.35 -14.86 27.75
N GLU A 68 19.88 -14.16 28.75
CA GLU A 68 19.27 -12.99 29.40
C GLU A 68 18.71 -11.96 28.41
N ILE A 69 17.38 -11.89 28.35
CA ILE A 69 16.53 -10.80 27.84
C ILE A 69 17.00 -10.22 26.47
N LEU A 70 16.57 -10.87 25.39
CA LEU A 70 16.84 -10.48 23.98
C LEU A 70 15.56 -10.11 23.20
N GLU A 71 14.45 -9.82 23.88
CA GLU A 71 13.22 -9.34 23.23
C GLU A 71 13.42 -8.01 22.47
N TYR A 72 14.47 -7.25 22.78
CA TYR A 72 14.66 -5.90 22.25
C TYR A 72 15.06 -5.87 20.77
N GLU A 73 15.91 -6.78 20.30
CA GLU A 73 16.34 -6.79 18.89
C GLU A 73 15.21 -7.26 17.96
N ALA A 74 14.53 -8.36 18.32
CA ALA A 74 13.39 -8.86 17.54
C ALA A 74 12.22 -7.85 17.51
N LYS A 75 11.94 -7.20 18.64
CA LYS A 75 10.94 -6.12 18.72
C LYS A 75 11.36 -4.90 17.91
N THR A 76 12.63 -4.54 17.92
CA THR A 76 13.19 -3.45 17.10
C THR A 76 13.03 -3.76 15.62
N ILE A 77 13.39 -4.96 15.17
CA ILE A 77 13.27 -5.37 13.76
C ILE A 77 11.81 -5.41 13.31
N LEU A 78 10.90 -5.94 14.13
CA LEU A 78 9.47 -5.93 13.83
C LEU A 78 8.92 -4.50 13.70
N ASN A 79 9.30 -3.62 14.61
CA ASN A 79 8.85 -2.23 14.59
C ASN A 79 9.43 -1.46 13.39
N GLU A 80 10.70 -1.70 13.05
CA GLU A 80 11.33 -1.10 11.87
C GLU A 80 10.67 -1.61 10.58
N GLY A 81 10.39 -2.92 10.49
CA GLY A 81 9.65 -3.50 9.36
C GLY A 81 8.24 -2.91 9.20
N LYS A 82 7.51 -2.72 10.31
CA LYS A 82 6.20 -2.03 10.29
C LYS A 82 6.32 -0.59 9.83
N LYS A 83 7.33 0.14 10.32
CA LYS A 83 7.58 1.53 9.95
C LYS A 83 7.92 1.67 8.46
N GLN A 84 8.81 0.82 7.95
CA GLN A 84 9.17 0.77 6.54
C GLN A 84 7.97 0.44 5.65
N GLY A 85 7.19 -0.59 6.02
CA GLY A 85 5.97 -0.95 5.29
C GLY A 85 4.95 0.19 5.23
N TRP A 86 4.80 0.94 6.33
CA TRP A 86 3.91 2.11 6.36
C TRP A 86 4.40 3.25 5.47
N ILE A 87 5.70 3.55 5.47
CA ILE A 87 6.32 4.57 4.62
C ILE A 87 6.13 4.20 3.14
N LEU A 88 6.57 3.00 2.74
CA LEU A 88 6.48 2.52 1.36
C LEU A 88 5.03 2.48 0.86
N GLY A 89 4.11 1.99 1.69
CA GLY A 89 2.69 1.94 1.34
C GLY A 89 2.08 3.33 1.16
N ARG A 90 2.42 4.27 2.03
CA ARG A 90 1.94 5.65 1.95
C ARG A 90 2.49 6.39 0.74
N GLU A 91 3.79 6.27 0.47
CA GLU A 91 4.43 6.90 -0.69
C GLU A 91 3.87 6.36 -2.00
N SER A 92 3.76 5.03 -2.12
CA SER A 92 3.22 4.38 -3.31
C SER A 92 1.76 4.78 -3.54
N GLY A 93 0.93 4.72 -2.49
CA GLY A 93 -0.49 5.10 -2.59
C GLY A 93 -0.70 6.57 -2.94
N LEU A 94 0.13 7.48 -2.39
CA LEU A 94 0.05 8.90 -2.73
C LEU A 94 0.49 9.17 -4.17
N ALA A 95 1.59 8.56 -4.62
CA ALA A 95 2.10 8.73 -5.97
C ALA A 95 1.10 8.20 -7.01
N GLU A 96 0.55 7.01 -6.79
CA GLU A 96 -0.43 6.39 -7.67
C GLU A 96 -1.75 7.18 -7.67
N GLY A 97 -2.26 7.55 -6.50
CA GLY A 97 -3.48 8.36 -6.39
C GLY A 97 -3.35 9.72 -7.06
N HIS A 98 -2.22 10.42 -6.90
CA HIS A 98 -1.98 11.71 -7.54
C HIS A 98 -1.87 11.57 -9.06
N LYS A 99 -1.17 10.55 -9.56
CA LYS A 99 -1.01 10.31 -10.99
C LYS A 99 -2.35 9.99 -11.66
N SER A 100 -3.13 9.09 -11.08
CA SER A 100 -4.44 8.70 -11.61
C SER A 100 -5.44 9.86 -11.54
N GLY A 101 -5.53 10.53 -10.39
CA GLY A 101 -6.45 11.66 -10.22
C GLY A 101 -6.15 12.84 -11.15
N LEU A 102 -4.87 13.17 -11.36
CA LEU A 102 -4.47 14.22 -12.29
C LEU A 102 -4.79 13.86 -13.75
N ALA A 103 -4.53 12.61 -14.15
CA ALA A 103 -4.80 12.15 -15.51
C ALA A 103 -6.31 12.14 -15.82
N GLU A 104 -7.12 11.65 -14.89
CA GLU A 104 -8.58 11.63 -15.02
C GLU A 104 -9.13 13.06 -15.06
N GLY A 105 -8.74 13.91 -14.11
CA GLY A 105 -9.20 15.29 -14.03
C GLY A 105 -8.84 16.11 -15.28
N LEU A 106 -7.63 15.94 -15.82
CA LEU A 106 -7.21 16.62 -17.05
C LEU A 106 -8.00 16.13 -18.27
N SER A 107 -8.18 14.81 -18.40
CA SER A 107 -8.94 14.22 -19.51
C SER A 107 -10.40 14.68 -19.48
N GLU A 108 -11.04 14.63 -18.32
CA GLU A 108 -12.44 15.00 -18.18
C GLU A 108 -12.64 16.51 -18.34
N GLY A 109 -11.78 17.32 -17.71
CA GLY A 109 -11.79 18.77 -17.87
C GLY A 109 -11.60 19.20 -19.33
N HIS A 110 -10.65 18.59 -20.04
CA HIS A 110 -10.41 18.90 -21.45
C HIS A 110 -11.59 18.49 -22.34
N LYS A 111 -12.20 17.33 -22.11
CA LYS A 111 -13.39 16.89 -22.86
C LYS A 111 -14.57 17.83 -22.63
N SER A 112 -14.85 18.17 -21.37
CA SER A 112 -15.96 19.05 -20.99
C SER A 112 -15.75 20.46 -21.56
N GLY A 113 -14.58 21.06 -21.34
CA GLY A 113 -14.27 22.40 -21.82
C GLY A 113 -14.27 22.51 -23.35
N LEU A 114 -13.80 21.48 -24.06
CA LEU A 114 -13.88 21.44 -25.52
C LEU A 114 -15.33 21.35 -26.02
N ALA A 115 -16.15 20.51 -25.38
CA ALA A 115 -17.56 20.37 -25.75
C ALA A 115 -18.35 21.66 -25.49
N GLU A 116 -18.13 22.29 -24.34
CA GLU A 116 -18.74 23.57 -23.99
C GLU A 116 -18.30 24.69 -24.94
N GLY A 117 -16.99 24.83 -25.18
CA GLY A 117 -16.46 25.84 -26.10
C GLY A 117 -16.98 25.67 -27.53
N LEU A 118 -17.09 24.44 -28.03
CA LEU A 118 -17.69 24.16 -29.35
C LEU A 118 -19.18 24.49 -29.38
N SER A 119 -19.92 24.17 -28.33
CA SER A 119 -21.35 24.46 -28.25
C SER A 119 -21.61 25.97 -28.23
N THR A 120 -20.88 26.70 -27.38
CA THR A 120 -20.97 28.16 -27.26
C THR A 120 -20.53 28.85 -28.55
N GLY A 121 -19.39 28.46 -29.13
CA GLY A 121 -18.92 29.03 -30.40
C GLY A 121 -19.86 28.73 -31.59
N ARG A 122 -20.46 27.54 -31.61
CA ARG A 122 -21.51 27.22 -32.59
C ARG A 122 -22.73 28.11 -32.40
N MET A 123 -23.16 28.31 -31.16
CA MET A 123 -24.30 29.15 -30.81
C MET A 123 -24.08 30.60 -31.23
N THR A 124 -22.94 31.19 -30.88
CA THR A 124 -22.59 32.57 -31.28
C THR A 124 -22.57 32.73 -32.79
N THR A 125 -21.97 31.79 -33.53
CA THR A 125 -21.92 31.82 -35.00
C THR A 125 -23.33 31.87 -35.61
N TYR A 126 -24.24 31.01 -35.17
CA TYR A 126 -25.61 31.02 -35.72
C TYR A 126 -26.41 32.26 -35.31
N LEU A 127 -26.18 32.80 -34.11
CA LEU A 127 -26.79 34.07 -33.69
C LEU A 127 -26.32 35.23 -34.58
N GLU A 128 -25.03 35.32 -34.88
CA GLU A 128 -24.45 36.33 -35.78
C GLU A 128 -25.04 36.21 -37.19
N LEU A 129 -25.09 35.00 -37.76
CA LEU A 129 -25.67 34.77 -39.10
C LEU A 129 -27.13 35.18 -39.21
N VAL A 130 -27.91 35.02 -38.12
CA VAL A 130 -29.31 35.46 -38.07
C VAL A 130 -29.40 37.00 -37.93
N LYS A 131 -28.53 37.61 -37.11
CA LYS A 131 -28.46 39.08 -36.97
C LYS A 131 -28.06 39.76 -38.28
N GLU A 132 -27.18 39.14 -39.06
CA GLU A 132 -26.77 39.60 -40.40
C GLU A 132 -27.82 39.33 -41.48
N GLY A 133 -28.92 38.62 -41.15
CA GLY A 133 -29.99 38.29 -42.09
C GLY A 133 -29.61 37.23 -43.11
N ILE A 134 -28.48 36.54 -42.94
CA ILE A 134 -27.99 35.49 -43.83
C ILE A 134 -28.77 34.19 -43.63
N LEU A 135 -29.17 33.92 -42.38
CA LEU A 135 -29.89 32.71 -41.99
C LEU A 135 -31.22 33.06 -41.31
N ASN A 136 -32.26 32.24 -41.53
CA ASN A 136 -33.53 32.41 -40.82
C ASN A 136 -33.49 31.71 -39.45
N ILE A 137 -34.32 32.21 -38.53
CA ILE A 137 -34.41 31.74 -37.13
C ILE A 137 -34.72 30.24 -37.06
N LYS A 138 -35.61 29.76 -37.91
CA LYS A 138 -36.06 28.36 -37.95
C LYS A 138 -34.94 27.39 -38.34
N ASP A 139 -34.11 27.76 -39.29
CA ASP A 139 -32.98 26.94 -39.75
C ASP A 139 -31.80 27.03 -38.77
N ALA A 140 -31.60 28.16 -38.10
CA ALA A 140 -30.63 28.30 -37.01
C ALA A 140 -31.02 27.44 -35.79
N ALA A 141 -32.28 27.50 -35.34
CA ALA A 141 -32.82 26.73 -34.22
C ALA A 141 -32.93 25.22 -34.50
N ARG A 142 -32.93 24.78 -35.76
CA ARG A 142 -32.77 23.34 -36.08
C ARG A 142 -31.32 22.88 -35.98
N ARG A 143 -30.37 23.79 -36.19
CA ARG A 143 -28.93 23.49 -36.23
C ARG A 143 -28.27 23.56 -34.87
N ILE A 144 -28.82 24.30 -33.92
CA ILE A 144 -28.51 24.16 -32.50
C ILE A 144 -29.74 23.49 -31.91
N PRO A 145 -29.66 22.32 -31.26
CA PRO A 145 -30.83 21.57 -30.80
C PRO A 145 -31.59 22.31 -29.67
N MET A 146 -32.23 23.42 -30.01
CA MET A 146 -32.94 24.34 -29.11
C MET A 146 -34.20 24.86 -29.80
N ASP A 147 -35.16 25.37 -29.03
CA ASP A 147 -36.43 25.81 -29.62
C ASP A 147 -36.33 27.23 -30.24
N GLU A 148 -37.24 27.54 -31.18
CA GLU A 148 -37.25 28.84 -31.88
C GLU A 148 -37.50 30.04 -30.93
N ALA A 149 -38.25 29.84 -29.84
CA ALA A 149 -38.57 30.88 -28.86
C ALA A 149 -37.41 31.11 -27.86
N GLU A 150 -36.67 30.08 -27.48
CA GLU A 150 -35.41 30.14 -26.75
C GLU A 150 -34.33 30.86 -27.55
N PHE A 151 -34.24 30.54 -28.85
CA PHE A 151 -33.35 31.25 -29.77
C PHE A 151 -33.72 32.74 -29.89
N LEU A 152 -35.02 33.06 -29.95
CA LEU A 152 -35.51 34.45 -29.98
C LEU A 152 -35.13 35.22 -28.70
N LYS A 153 -35.28 34.58 -27.53
CA LYS A 153 -34.87 35.19 -26.24
C LYS A 153 -33.38 35.50 -26.19
N LEU A 154 -32.54 34.65 -26.78
CA LEU A 154 -31.09 34.87 -26.86
C LEU A 154 -30.74 36.03 -27.81
N LEU A 155 -31.46 36.17 -28.92
CA LEU A 155 -31.35 37.32 -29.84
C LEU A 155 -31.71 38.64 -29.19
N ASP A 156 -32.79 38.66 -28.41
CA ASP A 156 -33.32 39.85 -27.73
C ASP A 156 -32.56 40.20 -26.43
N SER A 157 -31.68 39.31 -25.96
CA SER A 157 -30.84 39.57 -24.80
C SER A 157 -29.83 40.69 -25.11
N LYS A 158 -29.79 41.71 -24.25
CA LYS A 158 -28.88 42.87 -24.36
C LYS A 158 -27.46 42.60 -23.87
N GLU A 159 -27.16 41.38 -23.42
CA GLU A 159 -25.83 41.06 -22.93
C GLU A 159 -24.89 40.77 -24.12
N PRO A 160 -23.78 41.52 -24.26
CA PRO A 160 -22.67 41.02 -25.05
C PRO A 160 -22.07 39.84 -24.29
N PHE A 161 -21.89 38.72 -24.98
CA PHE A 161 -21.09 37.60 -24.47
C PHE A 161 -19.64 38.04 -24.22
#